data_AF-A0A382CKM9-F1
#
_entry.id   AF-A0A382CKM9-F1
#
_cell.length_a   1.000
_cell.length_b   1.000
_cell.length_c   1.000
_cell.angle_alpha   90.00
_cell.angle_beta   90.00
_cell.angle_gamma   90.00
#
_symmetry.space_group_name_H-M   'P 1'
#
loop_
_entity.id
_entity.type
_entity.pdbx_description
1 polymer ?
#
loop_
_entity_poly.entity_id
_entity_poly.type
_entity_poly.pdbx_seq_one_letter_code
_entity_poly.pdbx_strand_id
1 'polypeptide(L)' 'MKPLISDNPLIVYLDFKSPYAYLAKDPTAQLERDYQIKIDWRPLTL' A
#
# COMPACT_ATOMS: atom_id res chain seq x y z
N MET A 1 -15.28 10.47 -0.09
CA MET A 1 -14.39 9.28 -0.12
C MET A 1 -14.52 8.53 1.20
N LYS A 2 -14.47 7.19 1.19
CA LYS A 2 -14.35 6.38 2.42
C LYS A 2 -12.90 5.88 2.53
N PRO A 3 -12.00 6.61 3.22
CA PRO A 3 -10.55 6.35 3.15
C PRO A 3 -10.14 5.01 3.78
N LEU A 4 -10.96 4.44 4.64
CA LEU A 4 -10.62 3.19 5.33
C LEU A 4 -11.35 1.97 4.77
N ILE A 5 -12.11 2.12 3.67
CA ILE A 5 -12.87 1.02 3.07
C ILE A 5 -12.28 0.65 1.71
N SER A 6 -12.11 -0.65 1.48
CA SER A 6 -11.73 -1.25 0.20
C SER A 6 -12.35 -2.64 0.10
N ASP A 7 -12.60 -3.10 -1.14
CA ASP A 7 -12.98 -4.48 -1.43
C ASP A 7 -11.74 -5.41 -1.50
N ASN A 8 -10.54 -4.82 -1.51
CA ASN A 8 -9.28 -5.55 -1.46
C ASN A 8 -8.91 -5.88 0.01
N PRO A 9 -8.18 -6.99 0.24
CA PRO A 9 -7.80 -7.44 1.58
C PRO A 9 -6.83 -6.50 2.31
N LEU A 10 -6.15 -5.60 1.59
CA LEU A 10 -5.18 -4.66 2.18
C LEU A 10 -5.22 -3.31 1.47
N ILE A 11 -5.23 -2.23 2.26
CA ILE A 11 -5.02 -0.85 1.79
C ILE A 11 -3.62 -0.42 2.18
N VAL A 12 -2.85 0.09 1.23
CA VAL A 12 -1.51 0.65 1.48
C VAL A 12 -1.50 2.10 1.09
N TYR A 13 -1.27 2.96 2.09
CA TYR A 13 -1.04 4.38 1.89
C TYR A 13 0.45 4.64 1.70
N LEU A 14 0.83 5.23 0.56
CA LEU A 14 2.21 5.53 0.22
C LEU A 14 2.43 7.05 0.17
N ASP A 15 3.29 7.54 1.05
CA ASP A 15 3.84 8.89 0.98
C ASP A 15 5.25 8.84 0.38
N PHE A 16 5.44 9.43 -0.81
CA PHE A 16 6.73 9.48 -1.50
C PHE A 16 7.82 10.24 -0.73
N LYS A 17 7.44 11.11 0.21
CA LYS A 17 8.38 11.86 1.05
C LYS A 17 8.83 11.07 2.28
N SER A 18 8.17 9.95 2.59
CA SER A 18 8.51 9.13 3.75
C SER A 18 9.62 8.12 3.41
N PRO A 19 10.81 8.21 4.06
CA PRO A 19 11.87 7.23 3.84
C PRO A 19 11.46 5.82 4.29
N TYR A 20 10.57 5.71 5.28
CA TYR A 20 10.03 4.43 5.73
C TYR A 20 9.11 3.81 4.67
N ALA A 21 8.26 4.62 4.05
CA ALA A 21 7.38 4.16 2.97
C ALA A 21 8.21 3.71 1.76
N TYR A 22 9.31 4.39 1.45
CA TYR A 22 10.24 3.99 0.40
C TYR A 22 10.85 2.60 0.67
N LEU A 23 11.35 2.36 1.88
CA LEU A 23 11.92 1.06 2.26
C LEU A 23 10.88 -0.07 2.28
N ALA A 24 9.64 0.25 2.67
CA ALA A 24 8.55 -0.73 2.75
C ALA A 24 7.91 -1.07 1.39
N LYS A 25 7.98 -0.17 0.39
CA LYS A 25 7.27 -0.31 -0.90
C LYS A 25 7.55 -1.65 -1.58
N ASP A 26 8.82 -2.01 -1.73
CA ASP A 26 9.22 -3.21 -2.47
C ASP A 26 8.87 -4.52 -1.76
N PRO A 27 9.13 -4.71 -0.45
CA PRO A 27 8.66 -5.90 0.25
C PRO A 27 7.13 -5.98 0.33
N THR A 28 6.42 -4.86 0.42
CA THR A 28 4.95 -4.85 0.34
C THR A 28 4.44 -5.26 -1.04
N ALA A 29 5.12 -4.85 -2.13
CA ALA A 29 4.81 -5.33 -3.47
C ALA A 29 5.17 -6.82 -3.67
N GLN A 30 6.19 -7.32 -2.97
CA GLN A 30 6.51 -8.76 -2.97
C GLN A 30 5.42 -9.58 -2.27
N LEU A 31 4.88 -9.08 -1.15
CA LEU A 31 3.75 -9.70 -0.46
C LEU A 31 2.53 -9.88 -1.38
N GLU A 32 2.23 -8.91 -2.24
CA GLU A 32 1.15 -9.02 -3.23
C GLU A 32 1.33 -10.25 -4.15
N ARG A 33 2.57 -10.50 -4.58
CA ARG A 33 2.93 -11.64 -5.43
C ARG A 33 2.93 -12.96 -4.65
N ASP A 34 3.53 -12.99 -3.47
CA ASP A 34 3.70 -14.20 -2.66
C ASP A 34 2.35 -14.79 -2.23
N TYR A 35 1.38 -13.93 -1.92
CA TYR A 35 0.05 -14.34 -1.42
C TYR A 35 -1.05 -14.26 -2.49
N GLN A 36 -0.70 -13.87 -3.72
CA GLN A 36 -1.65 -13.71 -4.83
C GLN A 36 -2.86 -12.84 -4.47
N ILE A 37 -2.65 -11.81 -3.64
CA ILE A 37 -3.69 -10.84 -3.28
C ILE A 37 -3.62 -9.63 -4.20
N LYS A 38 -4.66 -8.80 -4.18
CA LYS A 38 -4.62 -7.45 -4.75
C LYS A 38 -4.54 -6.45 -3.62
N ILE A 39 -3.58 -5.54 -3.67
CA ILE A 39 -3.43 -4.43 -2.72
C ILE A 39 -4.08 -3.18 -3.32
N ASP A 40 -4.84 -2.45 -2.50
CA ASP A 40 -5.34 -1.13 -2.82
C ASP A 40 -4.28 -0.08 -2.47
N TRP A 41 -3.45 0.28 -3.45
CA TRP A 41 -2.42 1.31 -3.32
C TRP A 41 -3.02 2.71 -3.44
N ARG A 42 -2.79 3.55 -2.44
CA ARG A 42 -3.33 4.92 -2.38
C ARG A 42 -2.24 5.94 -2.09
N PRO A 43 -2.19 7.08 -2.79
CA PRO A 43 -1.26 8.15 -2.43
C PRO A 43 -1.66 8.75 -1.08
N LEU A 44 -0.66 9.00 -0.25
CA LEU A 44 -0.78 9.83 0.94
C LEU A 44 0.08 11.07 0.75
N THR A 45 -0.48 12.24 1.00
CA THR A 45 0.26 13.49 1.05
C THR A 45 -0.05 14.14 2.39
N LEU A 46 0.98 14.30 3.21
CA LEU A 46 0.94 15.06 4.45
C LEU A 46 1.19 16.55 4.19
#